data_AF-A0AAW4WAX1-F1
#
_entry.id   AF-A0AAW4WAX1-F1
#
_cell.length_a   1.000
_cell.length_b   1.000
_cell.length_c   1.000
_cell.angle_alpha   90.00
_cell.angle_beta   90.00
_cell.angle_gamma   90.00
#
_symmetry.space_group_name_H-M   'P 1'
#
loop_
_entity.id
_entity.type
_entity.pdbx_description
1 polymer ?
#
loop_
_entity_poly.entity_id
_entity_poly.type
_entity_poly.pdbx_seq_one_letter_code
_entity_poly.pdbx_strand_id
1 'polypeptide(L)'
;MLEKIIELTNEYIESMPKKERKKYGQFFTSMETARFMSGLYNFDEKTGKVSVLDAGAGSGILSCAFIERLETIDSIQEIELTCYENDENVLPLLKRNLEYCKEETKKKLTVNIVEDNYILSQYLDFNHMLGGNAEPKKYDFVIGNPPYMKIPKDAPEATAMPEVCYGAPNLYFIFASMGLFNLCESGELVYIIPRSWTSGAYFKRFREYFLTEGKLEHIHLFVSRNKVFDKESVLQETIIIKVKKTSEKPETVTITSSKSNSDFGELTSLTVPYDLVVAGSDYYVYLVTDENEVEVLKKLHKFDKTLPAIGVKMKTGLTVDFRNREILRDEEEEGAIPLFYSQHIKQGKVEFPIQKEHEYVVTEQRGLMQDNKNYLFVKRFTAKEEPRRLQCGVYLAKRFPQYQKISTQNKINFVDGVLTEMSECLVYGLYVLFNSTLYDEYYRILNGSTQVNSTEINAMPVPELEDIQEMGRKVLKSKDYSEANCNLILEGYCG
;
A
#
# COMPACT_ATOMS: atom_id res chain seq x y z
N MET A 1 -7.45 -33.14 5.42
CA MET A 1 -8.60 -32.46 6.08
C MET A 1 -9.08 -31.30 5.21
N LEU A 2 -8.16 -30.42 4.79
CA LEU A 2 -8.45 -29.20 4.06
C LEU A 2 -9.19 -29.39 2.73
N GLU A 3 -8.85 -30.43 1.97
CA GLU A 3 -9.53 -30.77 0.71
C GLU A 3 -11.05 -30.94 0.90
N LYS A 4 -11.46 -31.57 1.99
CA LYS A 4 -12.88 -31.75 2.32
C LYS A 4 -13.57 -30.44 2.66
N ILE A 5 -12.90 -29.57 3.41
CA ILE A 5 -13.42 -28.24 3.76
C ILE A 5 -13.58 -27.36 2.52
N ILE A 6 -12.67 -27.46 1.55
CA ILE A 6 -12.76 -26.77 0.27
C ILE A 6 -13.95 -27.30 -0.54
N GLU A 7 -14.16 -28.62 -0.61
CA GLU A 7 -15.33 -29.22 -1.25
C GLU A 7 -16.63 -28.70 -0.64
N LEU A 8 -16.77 -28.77 0.69
CA LEU A 8 -17.96 -28.28 1.41
C LEU A 8 -18.20 -26.77 1.21
N THR A 9 -17.12 -25.98 1.16
CA THR A 9 -17.21 -24.54 0.89
C THR A 9 -17.68 -24.28 -0.54
N ASN A 10 -17.18 -25.05 -1.53
CA ASN A 10 -17.61 -24.92 -2.92
C ASN A 10 -19.09 -25.32 -3.10
N GLU A 11 -19.54 -26.42 -2.48
CA GLU A 11 -20.93 -26.83 -2.47
C GLU A 11 -21.84 -25.72 -1.92
N TYR A 12 -21.42 -25.09 -0.81
CA TYR A 12 -22.13 -23.96 -0.23
C TYR A 12 -22.22 -22.77 -1.18
N ILE A 13 -21.11 -22.37 -1.80
CA ILE A 13 -21.10 -21.28 -2.81
C ILE A 13 -22.03 -21.63 -3.98
N GLU A 14 -22.05 -22.88 -4.42
CA GLU A 14 -22.92 -23.33 -5.52
C GLU A 14 -24.40 -23.34 -5.13
N SER A 15 -24.73 -23.55 -3.86
CA SER A 15 -26.10 -23.47 -3.35
C SER A 15 -26.67 -22.04 -3.36
N MET A 16 -25.82 -21.02 -3.31
CA MET A 16 -26.24 -19.62 -3.20
C MET A 16 -26.83 -19.05 -4.51
N PRO A 17 -27.67 -17.99 -4.43
CA PRO A 17 -28.13 -17.26 -5.61
C PRO A 17 -26.96 -16.71 -6.44
N LYS A 18 -27.04 -16.76 -7.78
CA LYS A 18 -25.96 -16.32 -8.69
C LYS A 18 -25.39 -14.92 -8.38
N LYS A 19 -26.23 -13.98 -7.92
CA LYS A 19 -25.82 -12.62 -7.52
C LYS A 19 -24.91 -12.61 -6.29
N GLU A 20 -25.12 -13.54 -5.36
CA GLU A 20 -24.38 -13.67 -4.10
C GLU A 20 -23.13 -14.54 -4.25
N ARG A 21 -23.14 -15.52 -5.17
CA ARG A 21 -21.95 -16.36 -5.46
C ARG A 21 -20.70 -15.54 -5.75
N LYS A 22 -20.85 -14.42 -6.48
CA LYS A 22 -19.74 -13.54 -6.80
C LYS A 22 -19.23 -12.80 -5.56
N LYS A 23 -20.12 -12.42 -4.64
CA LYS A 23 -19.76 -11.78 -3.37
C LYS A 23 -19.03 -12.77 -2.47
N TYR A 24 -19.61 -13.94 -2.18
CA TYR A 24 -19.02 -14.93 -1.27
C TYR A 24 -17.80 -15.65 -1.84
N GLY A 25 -17.81 -16.00 -3.12
CA GLY A 25 -16.66 -16.63 -3.79
C GLY A 25 -15.41 -15.74 -3.87
N GLN A 26 -15.54 -14.44 -3.57
CA GLN A 26 -14.41 -13.50 -3.46
C GLN A 26 -13.79 -13.46 -2.05
N PHE A 27 -14.46 -13.98 -1.02
CA PHE A 27 -13.96 -13.94 0.36
C PHE A 27 -13.15 -15.19 0.76
N PHE A 28 -13.35 -16.32 0.09
CA PHE A 28 -12.71 -17.57 0.51
C PHE A 28 -11.30 -17.75 -0.07
N THR A 29 -10.36 -18.08 0.81
CA THR A 29 -8.96 -18.34 0.47
C THR A 29 -8.80 -19.67 -0.28
N SER A 30 -7.89 -19.74 -1.26
CA SER A 30 -7.58 -21.00 -1.94
C SER A 30 -6.85 -21.99 -1.02
N MET A 31 -6.91 -23.28 -1.35
CA MET A 31 -6.24 -24.33 -0.59
C MET A 31 -4.72 -24.11 -0.51
N GLU A 32 -4.11 -23.78 -1.64
CA GLU A 32 -2.68 -23.56 -1.79
C GLU A 32 -2.23 -22.34 -0.99
N THR A 33 -3.02 -21.25 -1.04
CA THR A 33 -2.76 -20.04 -0.25
C THR A 33 -2.87 -20.32 1.24
N ALA A 34 -3.90 -21.07 1.66
CA ALA A 34 -4.09 -21.41 3.07
C ALA A 34 -2.94 -22.28 3.62
N ARG A 35 -2.49 -23.28 2.85
CA ARG A 35 -1.31 -24.11 3.19
C ARG A 35 -0.02 -23.29 3.23
N PHE A 36 0.17 -22.38 2.27
CA PHE A 36 1.34 -21.51 2.27
C PHE A 36 1.35 -20.60 3.51
N MET A 37 0.23 -19.95 3.83
CA MET A 37 0.09 -19.10 5.03
C MET A 37 0.36 -19.88 6.32
N SER A 38 -0.20 -21.09 6.49
CA SER A 38 0.06 -21.91 7.67
C SER A 38 1.50 -22.42 7.75
N GLY A 39 2.17 -22.57 6.59
CA GLY A 39 3.58 -22.94 6.51
C GLY A 39 4.58 -21.88 6.98
N LEU A 40 4.18 -20.61 7.06
CA LEU A 40 5.08 -19.49 7.45
C LEU A 40 5.36 -19.40 8.96
N TYR A 41 4.53 -20.04 9.79
CA TYR A 41 4.65 -19.96 11.24
C TYR A 41 5.86 -20.74 11.77
N ASN A 42 6.52 -20.18 12.78
CA ASN A 42 7.57 -20.86 13.53
C ASN A 42 6.97 -21.55 14.77
N PHE A 43 7.29 -22.84 14.95
CA PHE A 43 6.81 -23.66 16.06
C PHE A 43 7.92 -24.16 16.98
N ASP A 44 9.19 -23.84 16.72
CA ASP A 44 10.36 -24.47 17.35
C ASP A 44 10.39 -24.33 18.88
N GLU A 45 9.79 -23.27 19.42
CA GLU A 45 9.73 -23.00 20.86
C GLU A 45 8.40 -23.39 21.53
N LYS A 46 7.44 -23.94 20.77
CA LYS A 46 6.09 -24.25 21.27
C LYS A 46 5.97 -25.73 21.62
N THR A 47 5.46 -25.99 22.82
CA THR A 47 5.22 -27.35 23.33
C THR A 47 3.90 -27.44 24.07
N GLY A 48 3.27 -28.62 24.06
CA GLY A 48 2.03 -28.89 24.78
C GLY A 48 0.82 -28.23 24.12
N LYS A 49 0.43 -27.04 24.57
CA LYS A 49 -0.79 -26.35 24.13
C LYS A 49 -0.45 -25.06 23.38
N VAL A 50 -1.14 -24.83 22.27
CA VAL A 50 -1.08 -23.55 21.53
C VAL A 50 -2.46 -22.93 21.39
N SER A 51 -2.51 -21.61 21.40
CA SER A 51 -3.72 -20.80 21.21
C SER A 51 -3.68 -20.08 19.87
N VAL A 52 -4.75 -20.24 19.08
CA VAL A 52 -4.87 -19.72 17.71
C VAL A 52 -6.13 -18.89 17.58
N LEU A 53 -6.01 -17.75 16.91
CA LEU A 53 -7.13 -16.88 16.54
C LEU A 53 -7.26 -16.81 15.02
N ASP A 54 -8.46 -17.11 14.53
CA ASP A 54 -8.91 -16.79 13.18
C ASP A 54 -9.94 -15.65 13.26
N ALA A 55 -9.48 -14.43 12.98
CA ALA A 55 -10.21 -13.19 13.25
C ALA A 55 -11.41 -12.93 12.32
N GLY A 56 -11.50 -13.67 11.21
CA GLY A 56 -12.56 -13.57 10.21
C GLY A 56 -12.67 -14.91 9.51
N ALA A 57 -13.18 -15.91 10.24
CA ALA A 57 -12.98 -17.31 9.92
C ALA A 57 -13.67 -17.76 8.63
N GLY A 58 -14.75 -17.09 8.21
CA GLY A 58 -15.50 -17.49 7.03
C GLY A 58 -15.96 -18.94 7.19
N SER A 59 -15.62 -19.79 6.22
CA SER A 59 -15.92 -21.22 6.27
C SER A 59 -14.92 -22.05 7.08
N GLY A 60 -13.88 -21.44 7.64
CA GLY A 60 -12.85 -22.12 8.45
C GLY A 60 -11.70 -22.72 7.62
N ILE A 61 -11.49 -22.28 6.37
CA ILE A 61 -10.41 -22.78 5.50
C ILE A 61 -9.02 -22.53 6.14
N LEU A 62 -8.76 -21.31 6.62
CA LEU A 62 -7.48 -20.96 7.24
C LEU A 62 -7.28 -21.70 8.57
N SER A 63 -8.31 -21.73 9.40
CA SER A 63 -8.36 -22.56 10.61
C SER A 63 -8.01 -24.03 10.33
N CYS A 64 -8.63 -24.65 9.33
CA CYS A 64 -8.37 -26.04 8.94
C CYS A 64 -6.93 -26.23 8.43
N ALA A 65 -6.43 -25.33 7.57
CA ALA A 65 -5.06 -25.39 7.08
C ALA A 65 -4.01 -25.25 8.19
N PHE A 66 -4.32 -24.45 9.22
CA PHE A 66 -3.48 -24.32 10.41
C PHE A 66 -3.50 -25.60 11.27
N ILE A 67 -4.68 -26.18 11.50
CA ILE A 67 -4.81 -27.47 12.20
C ILE A 67 -4.04 -28.57 11.46
N GLU A 68 -4.22 -28.68 10.13
CA GLU A 68 -3.51 -29.64 9.28
C GLU A 68 -1.98 -29.44 9.36
N ARG A 69 -1.49 -28.20 9.44
CA ARG A 69 -0.07 -27.93 9.68
C ARG A 69 0.36 -28.39 11.08
N LEU A 70 -0.42 -28.06 12.11
CA LEU A 70 -0.10 -28.44 13.48
C LEU A 70 -0.02 -29.95 13.66
N GLU A 71 -0.82 -30.76 12.94
CA GLU A 71 -0.71 -32.22 12.95
C GLU A 71 0.72 -32.75 12.69
N THR A 72 1.51 -32.00 11.92
CA THR A 72 2.89 -32.37 11.60
C THR A 72 3.92 -32.03 12.67
N ILE A 73 3.50 -31.42 13.79
CA ILE A 73 4.38 -30.91 14.85
C ILE A 73 4.19 -31.70 16.14
N ASP A 74 5.00 -32.73 16.38
CA ASP A 74 4.82 -33.66 17.50
C ASP A 74 4.89 -33.00 18.90
N SER A 75 5.60 -31.87 19.05
CA SER A 75 5.71 -31.17 20.32
C SER A 75 4.38 -30.57 20.82
N ILE A 76 3.40 -30.38 19.93
CA ILE A 76 2.10 -29.79 20.23
C ILE A 76 1.06 -30.91 20.37
N GLN A 77 0.28 -30.91 21.44
CA GLN A 77 -0.70 -31.94 21.78
C GLN A 77 -2.13 -31.37 21.88
N GLU A 78 -2.25 -30.10 22.25
CA GLU A 78 -3.54 -29.41 22.39
C GLU A 78 -3.59 -28.14 21.53
N ILE A 79 -4.73 -27.92 20.88
CA ILE A 79 -5.01 -26.76 20.05
C ILE A 79 -6.24 -26.07 20.65
N GLU A 80 -6.09 -24.80 21.04
CA GLU A 80 -7.22 -23.93 21.38
C GLU A 80 -7.45 -22.94 20.26
N LEU A 81 -8.48 -23.17 19.46
CA LEU A 81 -8.86 -22.33 18.34
C LEU A 81 -10.02 -21.41 18.73
N THR A 82 -9.85 -20.11 18.52
CA THR A 82 -10.95 -19.13 18.53
C THR A 82 -11.20 -18.62 17.13
N CYS A 83 -12.47 -18.67 16.68
CA CYS A 83 -12.90 -18.16 15.39
C CYS A 83 -13.92 -17.04 15.59
N TYR A 84 -13.70 -15.89 14.96
CA TYR A 84 -14.72 -14.85 14.83
C TYR A 84 -15.42 -14.96 13.48
N GLU A 85 -16.75 -15.04 13.51
CA GLU A 85 -17.61 -15.02 12.32
C GLU A 85 -19.00 -14.57 12.74
N ASN A 86 -19.56 -13.55 12.09
CA ASN A 86 -20.86 -12.97 12.45
C ASN A 86 -21.87 -12.99 11.30
N ASP A 87 -21.54 -13.57 10.15
CA ASP A 87 -22.48 -13.83 9.07
C ASP A 87 -23.30 -15.10 9.36
N GLU A 88 -24.58 -14.89 9.69
CA GLU A 88 -25.55 -15.97 9.95
C GLU A 88 -25.64 -17.00 8.81
N ASN A 89 -25.33 -16.60 7.57
CA ASN A 89 -25.37 -17.52 6.43
C ASN A 89 -24.16 -18.46 6.42
N VAL A 90 -23.00 -18.02 6.93
CA VAL A 90 -21.73 -18.76 6.87
C VAL A 90 -21.51 -19.57 8.14
N LEU A 91 -22.01 -19.11 9.29
CA LEU A 91 -21.89 -19.76 10.59
C LEU A 91 -22.23 -21.26 10.61
N PRO A 92 -23.33 -21.75 9.98
CA PRO A 92 -23.63 -23.17 9.93
C PRO A 92 -22.55 -24.00 9.21
N LEU A 93 -21.99 -23.45 8.13
CA LEU A 93 -20.90 -24.08 7.39
C LEU A 93 -19.62 -24.11 8.23
N LEU A 94 -19.26 -22.99 8.88
CA LEU A 94 -18.12 -22.91 9.78
C LEU A 94 -18.20 -23.96 10.89
N LYS A 95 -19.35 -24.03 11.59
CA LYS A 95 -19.60 -25.00 12.67
C LYS A 95 -19.41 -26.43 12.18
N ARG A 96 -20.00 -26.77 11.03
CA ARG A 96 -19.85 -28.10 10.41
C ARG A 96 -18.40 -28.42 10.06
N ASN A 97 -17.69 -27.47 9.47
CA ASN A 97 -16.31 -27.66 9.05
C ASN A 97 -15.37 -27.83 10.25
N LEU A 98 -15.56 -27.05 11.32
CA LEU A 98 -14.75 -27.16 12.53
C LEU A 98 -15.03 -28.44 13.32
N GLU A 99 -16.27 -28.93 13.33
CA GLU A 99 -16.57 -30.25 13.91
C GLU A 99 -15.88 -31.37 13.13
N TYR A 100 -15.92 -31.32 11.79
CA TYR A 100 -15.16 -32.27 10.96
C TYR A 100 -13.65 -32.19 11.26
N CYS A 101 -13.09 -30.99 11.41
CA CYS A 101 -11.68 -30.84 11.80
C CYS A 101 -11.38 -31.50 13.16
N LYS A 102 -12.31 -31.40 14.11
CA LYS A 102 -12.21 -31.97 15.46
C LYS A 102 -12.32 -33.50 15.47
N GLU A 103 -13.10 -34.09 14.56
CA GLU A 103 -13.23 -35.53 14.39
C GLU A 103 -11.97 -36.14 13.74
N GLU A 104 -11.34 -35.42 12.81
CA GLU A 104 -10.22 -35.91 12.00
C GLU A 104 -8.83 -35.65 12.60
N THR A 105 -8.71 -34.64 13.48
CA THR A 105 -7.45 -34.30 14.16
C THR A 105 -7.09 -35.37 15.20
N LYS A 106 -5.80 -35.71 15.30
CA LYS A 106 -5.29 -36.59 16.37
C LYS A 106 -5.01 -35.84 17.66
N LYS A 107 -5.01 -34.50 17.59
CA LYS A 107 -4.71 -33.60 18.70
C LYS A 107 -5.97 -33.22 19.43
N LYS A 108 -5.83 -32.83 20.70
CA LYS A 108 -6.99 -32.32 21.46
C LYS A 108 -7.34 -30.92 20.95
N LEU A 109 -8.39 -30.82 20.15
CA LEU A 109 -8.90 -29.56 19.61
C LEU A 109 -10.07 -29.01 20.45
N THR A 110 -9.89 -27.82 21.00
CA THR A 110 -10.94 -27.01 21.63
C THR A 110 -11.28 -25.84 20.70
N VAL A 111 -12.54 -25.72 20.31
CA VAL A 111 -13.02 -24.67 19.41
C VAL A 111 -13.95 -23.73 20.16
N ASN A 112 -13.71 -22.43 20.03
CA ASN A 112 -14.58 -21.36 20.50
C ASN A 112 -15.00 -20.49 19.31
N ILE A 113 -16.29 -20.42 19.00
CA ILE A 113 -16.82 -19.56 17.95
C ILE A 113 -17.45 -18.34 18.61
N VAL A 114 -17.00 -17.15 18.22
CA VAL A 114 -17.53 -15.88 18.70
C VAL A 114 -18.32 -15.24 17.56
N GLU A 115 -19.61 -15.05 17.79
CA GLU A 115 -20.56 -14.53 16.79
C GLU A 115 -20.69 -12.98 16.83
N ASP A 116 -19.98 -12.33 17.75
CA ASP A 116 -19.96 -10.88 17.88
C ASP A 116 -19.11 -10.21 16.79
N ASN A 117 -19.33 -8.91 16.58
CA ASN A 117 -18.44 -8.11 15.74
C ASN A 117 -17.03 -8.08 16.33
N TYR A 118 -16.05 -8.55 15.56
CA TYR A 118 -14.65 -8.69 15.99
C TYR A 118 -14.02 -7.39 16.52
N ILE A 119 -14.36 -6.24 15.95
CA ILE A 119 -13.81 -4.95 16.40
C ILE A 119 -14.60 -4.41 17.60
N LEU A 120 -15.93 -4.37 17.49
CA LEU A 120 -16.78 -3.73 18.50
C LEU A 120 -16.88 -4.51 19.81
N SER A 121 -16.60 -5.82 19.81
CA SER A 121 -16.63 -6.64 21.03
C SER A 121 -15.43 -6.42 21.96
N GLN A 122 -14.35 -5.80 21.47
CA GLN A 122 -13.07 -5.71 22.21
C GLN A 122 -12.38 -4.34 22.07
N TYR A 123 -13.05 -3.31 21.53
CA TYR A 123 -12.46 -1.98 21.41
C TYR A 123 -12.13 -1.33 22.76
N LEU A 124 -12.87 -1.62 23.84
CA LEU A 124 -12.54 -1.10 25.17
C LEU A 124 -11.18 -1.63 25.64
N ASP A 125 -10.92 -2.92 25.38
CA ASP A 125 -9.65 -3.57 25.71
C ASP A 125 -8.51 -2.98 24.87
N PHE A 126 -8.73 -2.81 23.57
CA PHE A 126 -7.76 -2.21 22.66
C PHE A 126 -7.35 -0.80 23.07
N ASN A 127 -8.33 0.05 23.44
CA ASN A 127 -8.09 1.44 23.80
C ASN A 127 -7.75 1.64 25.29
N HIS A 128 -7.61 0.57 26.08
CA HIS A 128 -7.40 0.63 27.53
C HIS A 128 -8.42 1.52 28.27
N MET A 129 -9.69 1.46 27.84
CA MET A 129 -10.78 2.28 28.39
C MET A 129 -11.42 1.65 29.62
N LEU A 130 -12.07 2.48 30.45
CA LEU A 130 -12.85 2.01 31.59
C LEU A 130 -13.96 1.04 31.12
N GLY A 131 -14.02 -0.14 31.73
CA GLY A 131 -14.93 -1.21 31.34
C GLY A 131 -14.31 -2.25 30.40
N GLY A 132 -13.10 -2.01 29.89
CA GLY A 132 -12.30 -3.04 29.24
C GLY A 132 -11.67 -4.03 30.24
N ASN A 133 -11.31 -5.21 29.74
CA ASN A 133 -10.54 -6.19 30.49
C ASN A 133 -9.06 -5.75 30.56
N ALA A 134 -8.51 -5.72 31.77
CA ALA A 134 -7.10 -5.36 31.99
C ALA A 134 -6.13 -6.42 31.44
N GLU A 135 -6.55 -7.69 31.41
CA GLU A 135 -5.78 -8.81 30.89
C GLU A 135 -6.64 -9.59 29.87
N PRO A 136 -6.90 -9.00 28.69
CA PRO A 136 -7.71 -9.65 27.66
C PRO A 136 -6.98 -10.88 27.13
N LYS A 137 -7.75 -11.90 26.72
CA LYS A 137 -7.20 -13.14 26.17
C LYS A 137 -6.26 -12.83 25.01
N LYS A 138 -5.06 -13.43 25.06
CA LYS A 138 -4.04 -13.34 24.01
C LYS A 138 -3.81 -14.69 23.36
N TYR A 139 -3.24 -14.67 22.16
CA TYR A 139 -3.01 -15.84 21.32
C TYR A 139 -1.55 -15.97 20.91
N ASP A 140 -1.08 -17.21 20.78
CA ASP A 140 0.25 -17.50 20.23
C ASP A 140 0.30 -17.17 18.73
N PHE A 141 -0.80 -17.45 18.02
CA PHE A 141 -0.88 -17.33 16.58
C PHE A 141 -2.18 -16.68 16.12
N VAL A 142 -2.08 -15.80 15.12
CA VAL A 142 -3.22 -15.10 14.52
C VAL A 142 -3.17 -15.25 13.00
N ILE A 143 -4.11 -16.00 12.43
CA ILE A 143 -4.23 -16.17 10.97
C ILE A 143 -5.47 -15.43 10.45
N GLY A 144 -5.42 -14.90 9.23
CA GLY A 144 -6.61 -14.22 8.71
C GLY A 144 -6.56 -13.80 7.25
N ASN A 145 -7.75 -13.81 6.64
CA ASN A 145 -8.08 -13.11 5.41
C ASN A 145 -9.22 -12.12 5.73
N PRO A 146 -8.90 -10.93 6.25
CA PRO A 146 -9.92 -10.00 6.73
C PRO A 146 -10.74 -9.40 5.57
N PRO A 147 -11.92 -8.81 5.85
CA PRO A 147 -12.78 -8.26 4.80
C PRO A 147 -12.19 -7.01 4.13
N TYR A 148 -12.19 -6.99 2.79
CA TYR A 148 -11.66 -5.86 1.99
C TYR A 148 -12.76 -4.86 1.65
N MET A 149 -13.11 -3.99 2.59
CA MET A 149 -14.21 -3.05 2.45
C MET A 149 -13.84 -1.66 2.96
N LYS A 150 -13.95 -0.67 2.07
CA LYS A 150 -13.84 0.73 2.47
C LYS A 150 -15.08 1.14 3.24
N ILE A 151 -14.88 1.74 4.41
CA ILE A 151 -15.98 2.21 5.27
C ILE A 151 -15.90 3.74 5.45
N PRO A 152 -17.04 4.39 5.76
CA PRO A 152 -17.06 5.79 6.17
C PRO A 152 -16.22 6.03 7.43
N LYS A 153 -15.73 7.27 7.60
CA LYS A 153 -14.90 7.66 8.76
C LYS A 153 -15.62 7.58 10.11
N ASP A 154 -16.95 7.63 10.07
CA ASP A 154 -17.88 7.64 11.18
C ASP A 154 -18.55 6.26 11.39
N ALA A 155 -18.15 5.25 10.62
CA ALA A 155 -18.57 3.87 10.86
C ALA A 155 -18.15 3.42 12.28
N PRO A 156 -18.96 2.60 12.98
CA PRO A 156 -18.66 2.15 14.33
C PRO A 156 -17.27 1.53 14.49
N GLU A 157 -16.83 0.71 13.52
CA GLU A 157 -15.52 0.07 13.55
C GLU A 157 -14.36 1.06 13.40
N ALA A 158 -14.57 2.13 12.63
CA ALA A 158 -13.57 3.19 12.45
C ALA A 158 -13.44 4.05 13.71
N THR A 159 -14.56 4.38 14.34
CA THR A 159 -14.59 5.19 15.57
C THR A 159 -14.14 4.41 16.79
N ALA A 160 -14.26 3.07 16.76
CA ALA A 160 -13.77 2.16 17.79
C ALA A 160 -12.23 2.10 17.87
N MET A 161 -11.50 2.39 16.79
CA MET A 161 -10.03 2.34 16.76
C MET A 161 -9.43 3.62 16.16
N PRO A 162 -9.61 4.78 16.83
CA PRO A 162 -9.24 6.08 16.28
C PRO A 162 -7.72 6.29 16.14
N GLU A 163 -6.92 5.56 16.91
CA GLU A 163 -5.45 5.63 16.86
C GLU A 163 -4.89 5.13 15.53
N VAL A 164 -5.49 4.10 14.93
CA VAL A 164 -5.04 3.51 13.66
C VAL A 164 -5.80 4.06 12.44
N CYS A 165 -6.94 4.72 12.66
CA CYS A 165 -7.80 5.24 11.60
C CYS A 165 -7.48 6.70 11.26
N TYR A 166 -7.32 6.99 9.97
CA TYR A 166 -7.29 8.35 9.41
C TYR A 166 -8.10 8.40 8.12
N GLY A 167 -8.97 9.42 7.97
CA GLY A 167 -9.81 9.57 6.78
C GLY A 167 -10.87 8.47 6.65
N ALA A 168 -11.05 7.91 5.45
CA ALA A 168 -12.03 6.84 5.19
C ALA A 168 -11.31 5.49 5.12
N PRO A 169 -11.33 4.70 6.21
CA PRO A 169 -10.49 3.52 6.36
C PRO A 169 -11.02 2.31 5.58
N ASN A 170 -10.26 1.22 5.60
CA ASN A 170 -10.65 -0.08 5.08
C ASN A 170 -10.61 -1.10 6.23
N LEU A 171 -11.62 -1.96 6.33
CA LEU A 171 -11.74 -2.91 7.44
C LEU A 171 -10.50 -3.80 7.62
N TYR A 172 -9.82 -4.19 6.54
CA TYR A 172 -8.71 -5.16 6.64
C TYR A 172 -7.59 -4.71 7.58
N PHE A 173 -7.25 -3.42 7.62
CA PHE A 173 -6.15 -2.95 8.46
C PHE A 173 -6.61 -2.72 9.91
N ILE A 174 -7.90 -2.48 10.12
CA ILE A 174 -8.51 -2.42 11.46
C ILE A 174 -8.46 -3.84 12.06
N PHE A 175 -8.83 -4.86 11.27
CA PHE A 175 -8.68 -6.27 11.64
C PHE A 175 -7.22 -6.64 11.91
N ALA A 176 -6.27 -6.25 11.04
CA ALA A 176 -4.85 -6.52 11.25
C ALA A 176 -4.32 -5.87 12.54
N SER A 177 -4.77 -4.65 12.86
CA SER A 177 -4.39 -3.95 14.10
C SER A 177 -4.90 -4.66 15.34
N MET A 178 -6.17 -5.08 15.31
CA MET A 178 -6.79 -5.85 16.40
C MET A 178 -6.14 -7.24 16.53
N GLY A 179 -5.85 -7.90 15.40
CA GLY A 179 -5.10 -9.17 15.39
C GLY A 179 -3.73 -9.06 16.05
N LEU A 180 -2.96 -8.01 15.74
CA LEU A 180 -1.69 -7.74 16.41
C LEU A 180 -1.88 -7.42 17.91
N PHE A 181 -2.94 -6.69 18.26
CA PHE A 181 -3.29 -6.48 19.67
C PHE A 181 -3.57 -7.81 20.39
N ASN A 182 -4.29 -8.73 19.75
CA ASN A 182 -4.66 -10.03 20.32
C ASN A 182 -3.49 -11.03 20.44
N LEU A 183 -2.33 -10.76 19.84
CA LEU A 183 -1.15 -11.61 20.05
C LEU A 183 -0.55 -11.44 21.45
N CYS A 184 0.00 -12.53 21.98
CA CYS A 184 0.97 -12.48 23.07
C CYS A 184 2.31 -11.90 22.57
N GLU A 185 3.18 -11.48 23.49
CA GLU A 185 4.55 -11.11 23.15
C GLU A 185 5.26 -12.30 22.47
N SER A 186 6.02 -12.03 21.42
CA SER A 186 6.63 -13.03 20.52
C SER A 186 5.65 -13.93 19.76
N GLY A 187 4.34 -13.68 19.83
CA GLY A 187 3.34 -14.33 18.99
C GLY A 187 3.44 -13.88 17.53
N GLU A 188 2.90 -14.69 16.61
CA GLU A 188 3.02 -14.47 15.16
C GLU A 188 1.65 -14.28 14.51
N LEU A 189 1.57 -13.32 13.59
CA LEU A 189 0.41 -13.01 12.76
C LEU A 189 0.75 -13.29 11.30
N VAL A 190 -0.07 -14.08 10.60
CA VAL A 190 0.03 -14.28 9.14
C VAL A 190 -1.27 -13.90 8.46
N TYR A 191 -1.25 -12.80 7.72
CA TYR A 191 -2.42 -12.22 7.07
C TYR A 191 -2.22 -12.09 5.56
N ILE A 192 -3.30 -12.31 4.80
CA ILE A 192 -3.38 -11.90 3.39
C ILE A 192 -4.18 -10.60 3.29
N ILE A 193 -3.55 -9.51 2.85
CA ILE A 193 -4.15 -8.17 2.81
C ILE A 193 -3.74 -7.38 1.56
N PRO A 194 -4.53 -6.37 1.13
CA PRO A 194 -4.19 -5.54 -0.03
C PRO A 194 -2.90 -4.73 0.18
N ARG A 195 -1.99 -4.70 -0.80
CA ARG A 195 -0.73 -3.93 -0.82
C ARG A 195 -0.88 -2.46 -0.41
N SER A 196 -2.06 -1.86 -0.62
CA SER A 196 -2.29 -0.42 -0.43
C SER A 196 -1.80 0.16 0.91
N TRP A 197 -1.71 -0.63 1.98
CA TRP A 197 -1.26 -0.15 3.28
C TRP A 197 0.22 0.23 3.33
N THR A 198 1.05 -0.30 2.43
CA THR A 198 2.51 -0.12 2.44
C THR A 198 2.93 1.34 2.23
N SER A 199 2.05 2.16 1.65
CA SER A 199 2.26 3.59 1.44
C SER A 199 0.96 4.39 1.58
N GLY A 200 0.98 5.67 1.21
CA GLY A 200 -0.18 6.55 1.28
C GLY A 200 -0.53 7.07 2.69
N ALA A 201 -1.16 8.25 2.71
CA ALA A 201 -1.48 8.98 3.94
C ALA A 201 -2.60 8.34 4.79
N TYR A 202 -3.57 7.66 4.15
CA TYR A 202 -4.67 6.99 4.86
C TYR A 202 -4.21 5.86 5.76
N PHE A 203 -3.05 5.25 5.45
CA PHE A 203 -2.51 4.11 6.18
C PHE A 203 -1.34 4.48 7.11
N LYS A 204 -0.98 5.77 7.21
CA LYS A 204 0.15 6.22 8.05
C LYS A 204 -0.01 5.78 9.51
N ARG A 205 -1.16 6.11 10.13
CA ARG A 205 -1.47 5.74 11.51
C ARG A 205 -1.45 4.23 11.74
N PHE A 206 -2.00 3.48 10.79
CA PHE A 206 -1.92 2.02 10.80
C PHE A 206 -0.47 1.53 10.80
N ARG A 207 0.38 2.03 9.88
CA ARG A 207 1.79 1.62 9.83
C ARG A 207 2.55 1.99 11.09
N GLU A 208 2.33 3.19 11.63
CA GLU A 208 2.92 3.65 12.89
C GLU A 208 2.62 2.68 14.03
N TYR A 209 1.34 2.33 14.26
CA TYR A 209 0.97 1.33 15.26
C TYR A 209 1.53 -0.06 14.93
N PHE A 210 1.24 -0.57 13.73
CA PHE A 210 1.46 -1.96 13.34
C PHE A 210 2.95 -2.34 13.28
N LEU A 211 3.82 -1.41 12.87
CA LEU A 211 5.27 -1.61 12.78
C LEU A 211 6.04 -1.15 14.02
N THR A 212 5.39 -0.44 14.95
CA THR A 212 5.93 -0.17 16.29
C THR A 212 5.70 -1.37 17.20
N GLU A 213 4.47 -1.87 17.26
CA GLU A 213 4.07 -3.00 18.12
C GLU A 213 4.45 -4.37 17.52
N GLY A 214 4.58 -4.44 16.20
CA GLY A 214 4.95 -5.65 15.46
C GLY A 214 6.16 -5.41 14.57
N LYS A 215 6.83 -6.49 14.16
CA LYS A 215 7.92 -6.45 13.19
C LYS A 215 7.66 -7.44 12.07
N LEU A 216 7.75 -6.96 10.83
CA LEU A 216 7.69 -7.80 9.64
C LEU A 216 8.85 -8.78 9.64
N GLU A 217 8.56 -10.05 9.43
CA GLU A 217 9.57 -11.09 9.21
C GLU A 217 9.52 -11.64 7.78
N HIS A 218 8.32 -11.69 7.20
CA HIS A 218 8.11 -12.25 5.86
C HIS A 218 7.09 -11.43 5.06
N ILE A 219 7.34 -11.23 3.77
CA ILE A 219 6.36 -10.73 2.80
C ILE A 219 6.33 -11.67 1.60
N HIS A 220 5.15 -12.07 1.15
CA HIS A 220 4.96 -12.80 -0.10
C HIS A 220 4.21 -11.95 -1.12
N LEU A 221 4.75 -11.87 -2.33
CA LEU A 221 4.22 -11.11 -3.46
C LEU A 221 3.70 -12.06 -4.54
N PHE A 222 2.56 -11.72 -5.13
CA PHE A 222 2.03 -12.41 -6.32
C PHE A 222 2.35 -11.60 -7.57
N VAL A 223 3.17 -12.15 -8.46
CA VAL A 223 3.64 -11.48 -9.68
C VAL A 223 2.48 -11.29 -10.69
N SER A 224 1.57 -12.26 -10.82
CA SER A 224 0.38 -12.12 -11.65
C SER A 224 -0.80 -11.54 -10.86
N ARG A 225 -1.19 -10.30 -11.20
CA ARG A 225 -2.34 -9.60 -10.59
C ARG A 225 -3.71 -10.25 -10.87
N ASN A 226 -3.78 -11.20 -11.80
CA ASN A 226 -5.04 -11.75 -12.30
C ASN A 226 -5.46 -13.08 -11.64
N LYS A 227 -4.68 -13.60 -10.69
CA LYS A 227 -4.81 -15.00 -10.26
C LYS A 227 -4.53 -15.25 -8.77
N VAL A 228 -4.75 -14.28 -7.89
CA VAL A 228 -4.75 -14.60 -6.44
C VAL A 228 -6.12 -15.13 -6.01
N PHE A 229 -7.17 -14.65 -6.67
CA PHE A 229 -8.51 -15.20 -6.61
C PHE A 229 -9.02 -15.34 -8.04
N ASP A 230 -8.99 -16.55 -8.62
CA ASP A 230 -9.28 -16.83 -10.04
C ASP A 230 -10.70 -16.41 -10.52
N LYS A 231 -11.53 -15.83 -9.64
CA LYS A 231 -12.91 -15.38 -9.90
C LYS A 231 -13.10 -13.85 -9.79
N GLU A 232 -12.03 -13.08 -9.65
CA GLU A 232 -12.11 -11.61 -9.47
C GLU A 232 -12.20 -10.81 -10.78
N SER A 233 -13.02 -9.76 -10.77
CA SER A 233 -13.03 -8.70 -11.77
C SER A 233 -12.44 -7.39 -11.23
N VAL A 234 -11.82 -7.42 -10.05
CA VAL A 234 -11.28 -6.26 -9.34
C VAL A 234 -9.81 -6.55 -9.06
N LEU A 235 -8.92 -5.80 -9.72
CA LEU A 235 -7.47 -5.90 -9.55
C LEU A 235 -7.08 -5.24 -8.21
N GLN A 236 -7.04 -6.02 -7.12
CA GLN A 236 -6.33 -5.61 -5.91
C GLN A 236 -5.04 -6.44 -5.81
N GLU A 237 -3.89 -5.78 -5.84
CA GLU A 237 -2.62 -6.45 -5.52
C GLU A 237 -2.67 -6.82 -4.03
N THR A 238 -2.92 -8.09 -3.71
CA THR A 238 -2.82 -8.62 -2.35
C THR A 238 -1.42 -9.15 -2.09
N ILE A 239 -1.04 -9.15 -0.83
CA ILE A 239 0.24 -9.69 -0.33
C ILE A 239 -0.04 -10.52 0.91
N ILE A 240 0.81 -11.50 1.18
CA ILE A 240 0.82 -12.20 2.47
C ILE A 240 1.93 -11.60 3.31
N ILE A 241 1.66 -11.35 4.58
CA ILE A 241 2.67 -10.87 5.53
C ILE A 241 2.73 -11.79 6.74
N LYS A 242 3.94 -11.99 7.25
CA LYS A 242 4.21 -12.53 8.59
C LYS A 242 4.75 -11.42 9.47
N VAL A 243 4.13 -11.22 10.63
CA VAL A 243 4.51 -10.22 11.62
C VAL A 243 4.68 -10.91 12.96
N LYS A 244 5.79 -10.65 13.63
CA LYS A 244 6.00 -11.05 15.02
C LYS A 244 5.67 -9.88 15.94
N LYS A 245 4.91 -10.11 17.00
CA LYS A 245 4.69 -9.10 18.03
C LYS A 245 5.94 -8.96 18.89
N THR A 246 6.68 -7.87 18.67
CA THR A 246 7.91 -7.61 19.39
C THR A 246 8.40 -6.18 19.23
N SER A 247 9.09 -5.68 20.25
CA SER A 247 9.91 -4.48 20.16
C SER A 247 11.25 -4.71 19.45
N GLU A 248 11.72 -5.95 19.37
CA GLU A 248 13.03 -6.29 18.81
C GLU A 248 12.99 -6.27 17.28
N LYS A 249 13.69 -5.31 16.68
CA LYS A 249 13.79 -5.18 15.23
C LYS A 249 14.66 -6.32 14.67
N PRO A 250 14.16 -7.17 13.76
CA PRO A 250 14.99 -8.18 13.11
C PRO A 250 16.00 -7.53 12.18
N GLU A 251 17.12 -8.21 11.91
CA GLU A 251 18.14 -7.70 10.98
C GLU A 251 17.62 -7.64 9.54
N THR A 252 16.79 -8.61 9.15
CA THR A 252 16.33 -8.81 7.78
C THR A 252 14.85 -9.20 7.71
N VAL A 253 14.24 -8.96 6.56
CA VAL A 253 12.92 -9.46 6.16
C VAL A 253 13.11 -10.40 4.97
N THR A 254 12.44 -11.55 5.00
CA THR A 254 12.38 -12.46 3.85
C THR A 254 11.26 -11.99 2.91
N ILE A 255 11.56 -11.78 1.64
CA ILE A 255 10.58 -11.46 0.62
C ILE A 255 10.56 -12.57 -0.42
N THR A 256 9.42 -13.25 -0.55
CA THR A 256 9.23 -14.26 -1.60
C THR A 256 8.25 -13.80 -2.65
N SER A 257 8.38 -14.32 -3.88
CA SER A 257 7.35 -14.09 -4.91
C SER A 257 7.04 -15.34 -5.72
N SER A 258 5.78 -15.46 -6.12
CA SER A 258 5.23 -16.53 -6.97
C SER A 258 4.52 -15.95 -8.19
N LYS A 259 4.38 -16.72 -9.28
CA LYS A 259 3.62 -16.27 -10.44
C LYS A 259 2.12 -16.13 -10.11
N SER A 260 1.54 -17.06 -9.36
CA SER A 260 0.13 -17.07 -8.95
C SER A 260 -0.07 -17.86 -7.66
N ASN A 261 -1.31 -17.82 -7.12
CA ASN A 261 -1.72 -18.59 -5.94
C ASN A 261 -1.61 -20.12 -6.09
N SER A 262 -1.39 -20.63 -7.30
CA SER A 262 -1.22 -22.05 -7.60
C SER A 262 0.25 -22.47 -7.75
N ASP A 263 1.18 -21.53 -7.65
CA ASP A 263 2.59 -21.72 -8.00
C ASP A 263 3.53 -21.46 -6.80
N PHE A 264 3.14 -21.95 -5.62
CA PHE A 264 4.02 -21.89 -4.44
C PHE A 264 5.17 -22.90 -4.49
N GLY A 265 5.26 -23.73 -5.54
CA GLY A 265 6.36 -24.66 -5.77
C GLY A 265 7.60 -24.01 -6.41
N GLU A 266 7.42 -22.91 -7.14
CA GLU A 266 8.49 -22.14 -7.80
C GLU A 266 8.61 -20.73 -7.18
N LEU A 267 9.15 -20.67 -5.96
CA LEU A 267 9.34 -19.39 -5.27
C LEU A 267 10.68 -18.75 -5.62
N THR A 268 10.66 -17.45 -5.86
CA THR A 268 11.84 -16.60 -5.68
C THR A 268 11.90 -16.16 -4.21
N SER A 269 13.10 -15.95 -3.69
CA SER A 269 13.33 -15.53 -2.31
C SER A 269 14.48 -14.55 -2.23
N LEU A 270 14.27 -13.46 -1.50
CA LEU A 270 15.26 -12.44 -1.18
C LEU A 270 15.30 -12.26 0.35
N THR A 271 16.48 -12.02 0.88
CA THR A 271 16.67 -11.63 2.28
C THR A 271 17.20 -10.21 2.31
N VAL A 272 16.39 -9.28 2.80
CA VAL A 272 16.64 -7.84 2.66
C VAL A 272 16.79 -7.22 4.04
N PRO A 273 17.79 -6.34 4.28
CA PRO A 273 17.90 -5.60 5.53
C PRO A 273 16.58 -4.91 5.91
N TYR A 274 16.17 -5.03 7.18
CA TYR A 274 14.87 -4.52 7.63
C TYR A 274 14.71 -3.02 7.35
N ASP A 275 15.77 -2.24 7.54
CA ASP A 275 15.76 -0.78 7.34
C ASP A 275 15.65 -0.35 5.87
N LEU A 276 15.88 -1.27 4.91
CA LEU A 276 15.57 -1.02 3.50
C LEU A 276 14.10 -1.33 3.18
N VAL A 277 13.51 -2.32 3.86
CA VAL A 277 12.12 -2.72 3.66
C VAL A 277 11.16 -1.77 4.37
N VAL A 278 11.44 -1.41 5.62
CA VAL A 278 10.66 -0.47 6.42
C VAL A 278 11.49 0.77 6.68
N ALA A 279 11.17 1.87 5.99
CA ALA A 279 12.00 3.08 6.03
C ALA A 279 11.21 4.39 6.12
N GLY A 280 11.89 5.41 6.64
CA GLY A 280 11.39 6.78 6.79
C GLY A 280 10.46 6.97 8.00
N SER A 281 10.19 8.22 8.34
CA SER A 281 9.35 8.60 9.49
C SER A 281 7.90 8.13 9.39
N ASP A 282 7.43 7.84 8.18
CA ASP A 282 6.07 7.39 7.89
C ASP A 282 5.96 5.86 7.75
N TYR A 283 7.03 5.15 8.14
CA TYR A 283 7.15 3.68 8.12
C TYR A 283 6.76 3.06 6.78
N TYR A 284 7.22 3.63 5.66
CA TYR A 284 6.88 3.07 4.35
C TYR A 284 7.46 1.67 4.18
N VAL A 285 6.69 0.79 3.52
CA VAL A 285 7.11 -0.57 3.23
C VAL A 285 7.43 -0.72 1.74
N TYR A 286 8.69 -0.98 1.43
CA TYR A 286 9.22 -1.13 0.08
C TYR A 286 9.17 -2.61 -0.32
N LEU A 287 8.50 -2.89 -1.43
CA LEU A 287 8.28 -4.25 -1.93
C LEU A 287 9.22 -4.53 -3.09
N VAL A 288 10.41 -5.02 -2.77
CA VAL A 288 11.40 -5.42 -3.78
C VAL A 288 11.12 -6.83 -4.30
N THR A 289 11.48 -7.07 -5.55
CA THR A 289 11.25 -8.32 -6.29
C THR A 289 12.53 -8.92 -6.86
N ASP A 290 13.61 -8.14 -6.94
CA ASP A 290 14.94 -8.59 -7.34
C ASP A 290 16.07 -7.82 -6.63
N GLU A 291 17.31 -8.28 -6.82
CA GLU A 291 18.51 -7.64 -6.25
C GLU A 291 18.80 -6.25 -6.83
N ASN A 292 18.38 -5.96 -8.08
CA ASN A 292 18.59 -4.63 -8.66
C ASN A 292 17.72 -3.59 -7.93
N GLU A 293 16.47 -3.93 -7.61
CA GLU A 293 15.59 -3.08 -6.81
C GLU A 293 16.14 -2.84 -5.39
N VAL A 294 16.81 -3.84 -4.79
CA VAL A 294 17.53 -3.65 -3.51
C VAL A 294 18.65 -2.63 -3.66
N GLU A 295 19.44 -2.69 -4.75
CA GLU A 295 20.50 -1.72 -5.02
C GLU A 295 19.95 -0.31 -5.30
N VAL A 296 18.79 -0.19 -5.94
CA VAL A 296 18.07 1.10 -6.12
C VAL A 296 17.77 1.75 -4.77
N LEU A 297 17.23 0.98 -3.82
CA LEU A 297 16.94 1.48 -2.47
C LEU A 297 18.24 1.90 -1.76
N LYS A 298 19.27 1.06 -1.78
CA LYS A 298 20.58 1.38 -1.16
C LYS A 298 21.17 2.67 -1.73
N LYS A 299 21.10 2.90 -3.05
CA LYS A 299 21.62 4.11 -3.69
C LYS A 299 20.87 5.36 -3.24
N LEU A 300 19.53 5.35 -3.24
CA LEU A 300 18.76 6.54 -2.85
C LEU A 300 18.75 6.79 -1.35
N HIS A 301 18.80 5.75 -0.50
CA HIS A 301 18.86 5.91 0.96
C HIS A 301 20.20 6.51 1.46
N LYS A 302 21.20 6.67 0.60
CA LYS A 302 22.39 7.48 0.91
C LYS A 302 22.07 8.98 1.05
N PHE A 303 20.98 9.44 0.44
CA PHE A 303 20.53 10.82 0.58
C PHE A 303 19.65 10.98 1.83
N ASP A 304 19.86 12.05 2.59
CA ASP A 304 19.17 12.32 3.85
C ASP A 304 18.12 13.43 3.74
N LYS A 305 18.03 14.12 2.58
CA LYS A 305 17.02 15.17 2.34
C LYS A 305 15.79 14.64 1.65
N THR A 306 14.74 15.43 1.73
CA THR A 306 13.49 15.27 0.99
C THR A 306 13.17 16.59 0.29
N LEU A 307 12.24 16.58 -0.68
CA LEU A 307 11.81 17.83 -1.33
C LEU A 307 11.42 18.92 -0.30
N PRO A 308 10.56 18.65 0.71
CA PRO A 308 10.23 19.65 1.73
C PRO A 308 11.44 20.14 2.52
N ALA A 309 12.40 19.26 2.83
CA ALA A 309 13.60 19.62 3.58
C ALA A 309 14.49 20.62 2.84
N ILE A 310 14.54 20.56 1.50
CA ILE A 310 15.27 21.51 0.66
C ILE A 310 14.43 22.75 0.25
N GLY A 311 13.25 22.92 0.86
CA GLY A 311 12.39 24.10 0.68
C GLY A 311 11.48 24.08 -0.55
N VAL A 312 11.34 22.94 -1.24
CA VAL A 312 10.40 22.75 -2.35
C VAL A 312 9.36 21.69 -2.02
N LYS A 313 8.21 21.67 -2.70
CA LYS A 313 7.17 20.67 -2.41
C LYS A 313 6.37 20.34 -3.64
N MET A 314 6.16 19.04 -3.88
CA MET A 314 5.16 18.58 -4.83
C MET A 314 3.75 18.80 -4.29
N LYS A 315 2.90 19.44 -5.09
CA LYS A 315 1.48 19.70 -4.82
C LYS A 315 0.63 19.09 -5.94
N THR A 316 -0.62 18.79 -5.62
CA THR A 316 -1.60 18.32 -6.60
C THR A 316 -2.22 19.51 -7.32
N GLY A 317 -2.51 19.35 -8.61
CA GLY A 317 -3.17 20.35 -9.44
C GLY A 317 -4.49 20.84 -8.83
N LEU A 318 -4.78 22.12 -9.04
CA LEU A 318 -5.79 22.88 -8.31
C LEU A 318 -7.21 22.60 -8.80
N THR A 319 -7.38 22.52 -10.12
CA THR A 319 -8.69 22.55 -10.78
C THR A 319 -9.22 21.15 -11.06
N VAL A 320 -10.40 20.86 -10.51
CA VAL A 320 -11.20 19.69 -10.86
C VAL A 320 -12.22 20.11 -11.92
N ASP A 321 -11.85 19.95 -13.18
CA ASP A 321 -12.61 20.38 -14.37
C ASP A 321 -14.11 20.08 -14.31
N PHE A 322 -14.50 18.82 -14.08
CA PHE A 322 -15.91 18.42 -14.10
C PHE A 322 -16.74 19.03 -12.97
N ARG A 323 -16.10 19.53 -11.90
CA ARG A 323 -16.77 20.25 -10.79
C ARG A 323 -16.85 21.75 -11.04
N ASN A 324 -16.11 22.28 -12.03
CA ASN A 324 -15.93 23.70 -12.29
C ASN A 324 -16.17 24.03 -13.78
N ARG A 325 -17.18 23.43 -14.41
CA ARG A 325 -17.42 23.58 -15.85
C ARG A 325 -17.68 25.03 -16.28
N GLU A 326 -18.37 25.80 -15.44
CA GLU A 326 -18.79 27.18 -15.73
C GLU A 326 -17.62 28.16 -15.95
N ILE A 327 -16.45 27.87 -15.38
CA ILE A 327 -15.27 28.74 -15.46
C ILE A 327 -14.33 28.35 -16.61
N LEU A 328 -14.57 27.22 -17.28
CA LEU A 328 -13.72 26.72 -18.36
C LEU A 328 -13.96 27.52 -19.65
N ARG A 329 -12.90 27.76 -20.41
CA ARG A 329 -12.94 28.47 -21.70
C ARG A 329 -12.05 27.75 -22.72
N ASP A 330 -12.51 27.70 -23.96
CA ASP A 330 -11.77 27.09 -25.07
C ASP A 330 -10.77 28.07 -25.70
N GLU A 331 -11.07 29.36 -25.65
CA GLU A 331 -10.25 30.44 -26.22
C GLU A 331 -9.79 31.42 -25.14
N GLU A 332 -8.71 32.14 -25.44
CA GLU A 332 -8.22 33.22 -24.57
C GLU A 332 -9.20 34.41 -24.63
N GLU A 333 -9.66 34.87 -23.47
CA GLU A 333 -10.51 36.05 -23.32
C GLU A 333 -10.00 36.97 -22.20
N GLU A 334 -10.59 38.15 -22.04
CA GLU A 334 -10.19 39.08 -20.99
C GLU A 334 -10.34 38.44 -19.59
N GLY A 335 -9.25 38.44 -18.82
CA GLY A 335 -9.20 37.81 -17.50
C GLY A 335 -8.95 36.30 -17.52
N ALA A 336 -8.86 35.67 -18.69
CA ALA A 336 -8.54 34.25 -18.81
C ALA A 336 -7.09 33.97 -18.42
N ILE A 337 -6.89 32.89 -17.67
CA ILE A 337 -5.56 32.36 -17.33
C ILE A 337 -5.43 30.94 -17.90
N PRO A 338 -4.21 30.51 -18.26
CA PRO A 338 -4.01 29.19 -18.85
C PRO A 338 -4.30 28.09 -17.82
N LEU A 339 -5.02 27.04 -18.24
CA LEU A 339 -5.25 25.82 -17.49
C LEU A 339 -4.43 24.68 -18.07
N PHE A 340 -3.42 24.24 -17.33
CA PHE A 340 -2.55 23.17 -17.78
C PHE A 340 -3.12 21.77 -17.47
N TYR A 341 -3.28 20.94 -18.50
CA TYR A 341 -3.57 19.50 -18.47
C TYR A 341 -2.33 18.62 -18.69
N SER A 342 -2.41 17.35 -18.31
CA SER A 342 -1.31 16.38 -18.47
C SER A 342 -0.86 16.21 -19.93
N GLN A 343 -1.72 16.48 -20.91
CA GLN A 343 -1.40 16.48 -22.33
C GLN A 343 -0.42 17.59 -22.76
N HIS A 344 -0.30 18.66 -21.98
CA HIS A 344 0.68 19.73 -22.24
C HIS A 344 2.11 19.31 -21.93
N ILE A 345 2.30 18.25 -21.15
CA ILE A 345 3.61 17.70 -20.83
C ILE A 345 4.04 16.78 -21.97
N LYS A 346 4.92 17.27 -22.84
CA LYS A 346 5.48 16.52 -23.98
C LYS A 346 7.00 16.61 -23.99
N GLN A 347 7.67 15.46 -24.09
CA GLN A 347 9.13 15.36 -24.25
C GLN A 347 9.92 16.26 -23.27
N GLY A 348 9.54 16.24 -22.00
CA GLY A 348 10.21 17.02 -20.95
C GLY A 348 9.90 18.51 -20.93
N LYS A 349 9.00 19.00 -21.77
CA LYS A 349 8.60 20.41 -21.85
C LYS A 349 7.10 20.58 -21.63
N VAL A 350 6.72 21.76 -21.18
CA VAL A 350 5.34 22.21 -21.21
C VAL A 350 5.08 22.98 -22.50
N GLU A 351 4.14 22.48 -23.30
CA GLU A 351 3.62 23.12 -24.51
C GLU A 351 2.23 23.69 -24.24
N PHE A 352 2.00 24.94 -24.63
CA PHE A 352 0.72 25.60 -24.50
C PHE A 352 0.63 26.76 -25.49
N PRO A 353 -0.53 26.98 -26.14
CA PRO A 353 -1.69 26.07 -26.18
C PRO A 353 -1.38 24.81 -27.02
N ILE A 354 -2.18 23.75 -26.87
CA ILE A 354 -2.18 22.59 -27.79
C ILE A 354 -3.52 22.40 -28.49
N GLN A 355 -4.42 23.39 -28.41
CA GLN A 355 -5.74 23.40 -29.05
C GLN A 355 -6.65 22.27 -28.53
N LYS A 356 -6.52 21.96 -27.24
CA LYS A 356 -7.46 21.10 -26.53
C LYS A 356 -8.63 21.94 -26.03
N GLU A 357 -9.82 21.33 -25.92
CA GLU A 357 -10.95 21.93 -25.20
C GLU A 357 -10.56 22.34 -23.77
N HIS A 358 -11.07 23.50 -23.36
CA HIS A 358 -11.01 24.04 -22.00
C HIS A 358 -9.60 24.42 -21.51
N GLU A 359 -8.74 24.91 -22.41
CA GLU A 359 -7.35 25.33 -22.11
C GLU A 359 -7.22 26.60 -21.25
N TYR A 360 -8.33 27.27 -20.95
CA TYR A 360 -8.35 28.50 -20.17
C TYR A 360 -9.39 28.44 -19.04
N VAL A 361 -9.16 29.24 -18.00
CA VAL A 361 -10.15 29.47 -16.93
C VAL A 361 -10.31 30.95 -16.62
N VAL A 362 -11.55 31.37 -16.35
CA VAL A 362 -11.88 32.69 -15.81
C VAL A 362 -12.53 32.51 -14.44
N THR A 363 -11.83 32.89 -13.37
CA THR A 363 -12.32 32.69 -12.02
C THR A 363 -11.72 33.67 -11.02
N GLU A 364 -12.53 34.10 -10.06
CA GLU A 364 -12.10 34.84 -8.88
C GLU A 364 -11.66 33.92 -7.71
N GLN A 365 -11.82 32.60 -7.88
CA GLN A 365 -11.49 31.63 -6.84
C GLN A 365 -9.99 31.47 -6.69
N ARG A 366 -9.41 32.14 -5.69
CA ARG A 366 -7.96 32.07 -5.38
C ARG A 366 -7.41 30.66 -5.24
N GLY A 367 -8.21 29.72 -4.75
CA GLY A 367 -7.79 28.31 -4.60
C GLY A 367 -7.57 27.56 -5.93
N LEU A 368 -8.04 28.12 -7.05
CA LEU A 368 -7.87 27.56 -8.40
C LEU A 368 -6.76 28.26 -9.19
N MET A 369 -6.05 29.21 -8.58
CA MET A 369 -5.02 30.02 -9.22
C MET A 369 -3.69 29.88 -8.48
N GLN A 370 -2.59 29.90 -9.24
CA GLN A 370 -1.23 30.01 -8.72
C GLN A 370 -0.46 31.07 -9.50
N ASP A 371 0.61 31.61 -8.90
CA ASP A 371 1.47 32.60 -9.55
C ASP A 371 2.12 32.04 -10.81
N ASN A 372 2.32 32.88 -11.83
CA ASN A 372 3.18 32.52 -12.94
C ASN A 372 4.67 32.61 -12.53
N LYS A 373 5.19 31.53 -11.97
CA LYS A 373 6.62 31.34 -11.67
C LYS A 373 7.10 29.98 -12.21
N ASN A 374 8.37 29.65 -12.06
CA ASN A 374 8.87 28.40 -12.59
C ASN A 374 8.37 27.20 -11.76
N TYR A 375 8.08 26.10 -12.46
CA TYR A 375 7.58 24.85 -11.87
C TYR A 375 8.17 23.65 -12.61
N LEU A 376 8.25 22.51 -11.93
CA LEU A 376 8.32 21.21 -12.60
C LEU A 376 6.93 20.59 -12.57
N PHE A 377 6.29 20.40 -13.73
CA PHE A 377 5.02 19.66 -13.81
C PHE A 377 5.29 18.17 -13.95
N VAL A 378 4.44 17.34 -13.35
CA VAL A 378 4.53 15.88 -13.39
C VAL A 378 3.14 15.31 -13.62
N LYS A 379 2.97 14.36 -14.53
CA LYS A 379 1.69 13.69 -14.73
C LYS A 379 1.31 12.92 -13.46
N ARG A 380 0.10 13.12 -12.96
CA ARG A 380 -0.40 12.43 -11.77
C ARG A 380 -0.95 11.04 -12.09
N PHE A 381 -1.51 10.83 -13.27
CA PHE A 381 -2.06 9.54 -13.67
C PHE A 381 -1.17 8.94 -14.73
N THR A 382 -0.46 7.89 -14.36
CA THR A 382 0.38 7.06 -15.23
C THR A 382 0.11 5.60 -14.88
N ALA A 383 -0.12 4.75 -15.87
CA ALA A 383 -0.33 3.33 -15.63
C ALA A 383 1.01 2.65 -15.25
N LYS A 384 0.98 1.50 -14.57
CA LYS A 384 2.21 0.77 -14.22
C LYS A 384 2.91 0.21 -15.47
N GLU A 385 2.12 -0.07 -16.50
CA GLU A 385 2.51 -0.63 -17.79
C GLU A 385 3.15 0.42 -18.71
N GLU A 386 3.02 1.71 -18.38
CA GLU A 386 3.72 2.75 -19.12
C GLU A 386 5.23 2.61 -18.90
N PRO A 387 6.07 2.97 -19.90
CA PRO A 387 7.52 2.88 -19.79
C PRO A 387 8.06 3.62 -18.56
N ARG A 388 7.42 4.72 -18.17
CA ARG A 388 7.78 5.53 -17.00
C ARG A 388 6.56 5.95 -16.19
N ARG A 389 6.68 5.92 -14.87
CA ARG A 389 5.70 6.47 -13.93
C ARG A 389 5.89 7.97 -13.76
N LEU A 390 7.13 8.41 -13.60
CA LEU A 390 7.51 9.80 -13.43
C LEU A 390 7.70 10.44 -14.81
N GLN A 391 6.64 11.10 -15.29
CA GLN A 391 6.64 11.83 -16.55
C GLN A 391 6.51 13.32 -16.26
N CYS A 392 7.62 14.06 -16.42
CA CYS A 392 7.71 15.46 -16.04
C CYS A 392 7.93 16.41 -17.22
N GLY A 393 7.67 17.70 -17.00
CA GLY A 393 7.83 18.76 -17.97
C GLY A 393 8.26 20.07 -17.30
N VAL A 394 9.28 20.70 -17.86
CA VAL A 394 9.81 21.98 -17.38
C VAL A 394 8.87 23.11 -17.77
N TYR A 395 8.38 23.84 -16.75
CA TYR A 395 7.61 25.08 -16.91
C TYR A 395 8.44 26.27 -16.46
N LEU A 396 8.66 27.23 -17.37
CA LEU A 396 9.38 28.47 -17.08
C LEU A 396 8.47 29.65 -17.35
N ALA A 397 8.25 30.50 -16.35
CA ALA A 397 7.35 31.65 -16.44
C ALA A 397 7.73 32.62 -17.58
N LYS A 398 9.04 32.75 -17.85
CA LYS A 398 9.57 33.57 -18.95
C LYS A 398 9.07 33.17 -20.34
N ARG A 399 8.54 31.95 -20.52
CA ARG A 399 7.94 31.50 -21.80
C ARG A 399 6.49 31.98 -21.96
N PHE A 400 5.88 32.44 -20.88
CA PHE A 400 4.49 32.89 -20.83
C PHE A 400 4.36 34.25 -20.11
N PRO A 401 5.13 35.29 -20.50
CA PRO A 401 5.21 36.55 -19.76
C PRO A 401 3.90 37.35 -19.76
N GLN A 402 2.95 37.02 -20.65
CA GLN A 402 1.65 37.66 -20.74
C GLN A 402 0.73 37.34 -19.54
N TYR A 403 0.98 36.24 -18.83
CA TYR A 403 0.13 35.82 -17.71
C TYR A 403 0.79 36.15 -16.36
N GLN A 404 0.02 36.69 -15.42
CA GLN A 404 0.46 36.85 -14.03
C GLN A 404 0.12 35.63 -13.16
N LYS A 405 -0.93 34.90 -13.55
CA LYS A 405 -1.46 33.72 -12.86
C LYS A 405 -1.66 32.60 -13.86
N ILE A 406 -1.63 31.37 -13.37
CA ILE A 406 -1.95 30.16 -14.11
C ILE A 406 -2.81 29.24 -13.27
N SER A 407 -3.39 28.21 -13.88
CA SER A 407 -4.06 27.12 -13.20
C SER A 407 -3.54 25.77 -13.68
N THR A 408 -3.67 24.74 -12.84
CA THR A 408 -3.28 23.37 -13.16
C THR A 408 -4.45 22.44 -12.89
N GLN A 409 -4.66 21.47 -13.78
CA GLN A 409 -5.72 20.48 -13.63
C GLN A 409 -5.28 19.36 -12.67
N ASN A 410 -6.23 18.77 -11.93
CA ASN A 410 -5.95 17.83 -10.83
C ASN A 410 -5.30 16.48 -11.22
N LYS A 411 -5.07 16.22 -12.50
CA LYS A 411 -4.30 15.09 -13.07
C LYS A 411 -2.85 15.47 -13.37
N ILE A 412 -2.42 16.67 -12.99
CA ILE A 412 -1.02 17.09 -12.88
C ILE A 412 -0.68 17.25 -11.40
N ASN A 413 0.56 16.91 -11.05
CA ASN A 413 1.24 17.42 -9.87
C ASN A 413 2.27 18.46 -10.31
N PHE A 414 2.63 19.38 -9.42
CA PHE A 414 3.68 20.35 -9.70
C PHE A 414 4.60 20.54 -8.50
N VAL A 415 5.90 20.67 -8.73
CA VAL A 415 6.87 21.04 -7.69
C VAL A 415 6.95 22.56 -7.61
N ASP A 416 6.69 23.09 -6.43
CA ASP A 416 6.64 24.50 -6.11
C ASP A 416 7.69 24.84 -5.04
N GLY A 417 8.31 26.01 -5.18
CA GLY A 417 9.20 26.58 -4.17
C GLY A 417 8.39 27.16 -3.01
N VAL A 418 8.52 26.55 -1.82
CA VAL A 418 7.79 26.97 -0.60
C VAL A 418 8.63 27.91 0.23
N LEU A 419 9.92 27.58 0.41
CA LEU A 419 10.91 28.38 1.14
C LEU A 419 12.04 28.86 0.22
N THR A 420 12.09 28.34 -1.01
CA THR A 420 13.16 28.56 -1.98
C THR A 420 12.56 29.03 -3.30
N GLU A 421 13.20 29.99 -3.97
CA GLU A 421 12.80 30.39 -5.33
C GLU A 421 13.20 29.29 -6.34
N MET A 422 12.27 28.95 -7.25
CA MET A 422 12.51 27.95 -8.29
C MET A 422 13.33 28.56 -9.44
N SER A 423 14.66 28.62 -9.29
CA SER A 423 15.55 29.01 -10.37
C SER A 423 15.46 28.05 -11.56
N GLU A 424 15.81 28.49 -12.76
CA GLU A 424 15.82 27.63 -13.95
C GLU A 424 16.74 26.41 -13.74
N CYS A 425 17.90 26.60 -13.10
CA CYS A 425 18.79 25.50 -12.74
C CYS A 425 18.14 24.51 -11.78
N LEU A 426 17.39 24.97 -10.78
CA LEU A 426 16.69 24.07 -9.85
C LEU A 426 15.61 23.25 -10.57
N VAL A 427 14.83 23.88 -11.45
CA VAL A 427 13.76 23.19 -12.21
C VAL A 427 14.36 22.13 -13.14
N TYR A 428 15.45 22.44 -13.84
CA TYR A 428 16.16 21.47 -14.67
C TYR A 428 16.89 20.39 -13.87
N GLY A 429 17.35 20.70 -12.65
CA GLY A 429 17.91 19.72 -11.72
C GLY A 429 16.87 18.71 -11.26
N LEU A 430 15.70 19.20 -10.85
CA LEU A 430 14.56 18.34 -10.53
C LEU A 430 14.10 17.55 -11.76
N TYR A 431 14.14 18.13 -12.96
CA TYR A 431 13.90 17.39 -14.19
C TYR A 431 14.88 16.22 -14.35
N VAL A 432 16.19 16.42 -14.09
CA VAL A 432 17.17 15.32 -14.11
C VAL A 432 16.75 14.21 -13.14
N LEU A 433 16.43 14.53 -11.88
CA LEU A 433 16.00 13.51 -10.91
C LEU A 433 14.78 12.72 -11.40
N PHE A 434 13.71 13.43 -11.79
CA PHE A 434 12.43 12.80 -12.14
C PHE A 434 12.44 12.13 -13.53
N ASN A 435 13.40 12.49 -14.39
CA ASN A 435 13.60 11.89 -15.71
C ASN A 435 14.68 10.80 -15.72
N SER A 436 15.32 10.50 -14.57
CA SER A 436 16.27 9.39 -14.42
C SER A 436 15.58 8.07 -14.08
N THR A 437 16.13 6.96 -14.53
CA THR A 437 15.61 5.59 -14.29
C THR A 437 15.60 5.26 -12.79
N LEU A 438 16.65 5.65 -12.05
CA LEU A 438 16.80 5.37 -10.61
C LEU A 438 15.60 5.84 -9.78
N TYR A 439 15.10 7.06 -10.02
CA TYR A 439 13.93 7.59 -9.30
C TYR A 439 12.62 6.98 -9.78
N ASP A 440 12.51 6.62 -11.07
CA ASP A 440 11.33 5.94 -11.59
C ASP A 440 11.19 4.53 -10.98
N GLU A 441 12.29 3.78 -10.90
CA GLU A 441 12.38 2.47 -10.25
C GLU A 441 12.07 2.56 -8.76
N TYR A 442 12.71 3.48 -8.03
CA TYR A 442 12.42 3.71 -6.62
C TYR A 442 10.93 3.99 -6.38
N TYR A 443 10.33 4.84 -7.22
CA TYR A 443 8.91 5.15 -7.12
C TYR A 443 8.03 3.92 -7.40
N ARG A 444 8.41 3.05 -8.34
CA ARG A 444 7.67 1.81 -8.66
C ARG A 444 7.71 0.78 -7.54
N ILE A 445 8.84 0.65 -6.84
CA ILE A 445 8.97 -0.22 -5.66
C ILE A 445 7.96 0.20 -4.58
N LEU A 446 7.84 1.51 -4.32
CA LEU A 446 6.93 2.05 -3.32
C LEU A 446 5.45 2.07 -3.77
N ASN A 447 5.18 2.46 -5.01
CA ASN A 447 3.85 2.83 -5.46
C ASN A 447 3.00 1.63 -5.92
N GLY A 448 1.92 1.36 -5.18
CA GLY A 448 0.94 0.32 -5.49
C GLY A 448 -0.23 0.76 -6.39
N SER A 449 -0.31 2.03 -6.84
CA SER A 449 -1.52 2.58 -7.50
C SER A 449 -1.27 3.14 -8.90
N THR A 450 -2.33 3.55 -9.60
CA THR A 450 -2.22 4.26 -10.91
C THR A 450 -1.95 5.76 -10.75
N GLN A 451 -1.84 6.25 -9.50
CA GLN A 451 -1.60 7.65 -9.22
C GLN A 451 -0.17 7.87 -8.73
N VAL A 452 0.47 8.91 -9.26
CA VAL A 452 1.67 9.52 -8.71
C VAL A 452 1.26 10.39 -7.53
N ASN A 453 1.51 9.92 -6.30
CA ASN A 453 1.05 10.59 -5.08
C ASN A 453 2.09 11.63 -4.63
N SER A 454 1.65 12.88 -4.47
CA SER A 454 2.54 13.95 -4.00
C SER A 454 3.12 13.70 -2.60
N THR A 455 2.41 12.98 -1.73
CA THR A 455 2.90 12.62 -0.39
C THR A 455 4.09 11.65 -0.48
N GLU A 456 3.98 10.62 -1.33
CA GLU A 456 5.05 9.64 -1.57
C GLU A 456 6.27 10.33 -2.18
N ILE A 457 6.06 11.17 -3.19
CA ILE A 457 7.15 11.93 -3.83
C ILE A 457 7.85 12.88 -2.85
N ASN A 458 7.08 13.58 -2.01
CA ASN A 458 7.64 14.50 -1.02
C ASN A 458 8.44 13.79 0.08
N ALA A 459 8.30 12.48 0.23
CA ALA A 459 9.04 11.69 1.20
C ALA A 459 10.22 10.92 0.58
N MET A 460 10.39 10.96 -0.76
CA MET A 460 11.54 10.34 -1.39
C MET A 460 12.83 11.05 -0.99
N PRO A 461 13.92 10.29 -0.76
CA PRO A 461 15.25 10.84 -0.60
C PRO A 461 15.68 11.63 -1.84
N VAL A 462 16.29 12.79 -1.64
CA VAL A 462 16.86 13.63 -2.70
C VAL A 462 18.22 14.20 -2.29
N PRO A 463 19.12 14.51 -3.24
CA PRO A 463 20.37 15.22 -2.95
C PRO A 463 20.11 16.60 -2.33
N GLU A 464 21.20 17.21 -1.85
CA GLU A 464 21.19 18.60 -1.39
C GLU A 464 20.79 19.56 -2.50
N LEU A 465 20.27 20.73 -2.12
CA LEU A 465 19.75 21.73 -3.05
C LEU A 465 20.80 22.16 -4.08
N GLU A 466 22.04 22.37 -3.62
CA GLU A 466 23.18 22.80 -4.43
C GLU A 466 23.53 21.75 -5.51
N ASP A 467 23.48 20.46 -5.16
CA ASP A 467 23.76 19.36 -6.07
C ASP A 467 22.70 19.28 -7.17
N ILE A 468 21.41 19.41 -6.78
CA ILE A 468 20.30 19.44 -7.75
C ILE A 468 20.48 20.63 -8.70
N GLN A 469 20.82 21.81 -8.20
CA GLN A 469 21.08 22.96 -9.07
C GLN A 469 22.26 22.72 -10.03
N GLU A 470 23.32 22.05 -9.58
CA GLU A 470 24.47 21.70 -10.42
C GLU A 470 24.09 20.67 -11.50
N MET A 471 23.27 19.67 -11.18
CA MET A 471 22.68 18.77 -12.19
C MET A 471 21.92 19.57 -13.26
N GLY A 472 21.17 20.59 -12.84
CA GLY A 472 20.49 21.53 -13.73
C GLY A 472 21.44 22.29 -14.65
N ARG A 473 22.57 22.79 -14.13
CA ARG A 473 23.61 23.44 -14.95
C ARG A 473 24.21 22.47 -15.97
N LYS A 474 24.48 21.23 -15.56
CA LYS A 474 25.05 20.18 -16.43
C LYS A 474 24.10 19.84 -17.59
N VAL A 475 22.81 19.62 -17.33
CA VAL A 475 21.84 19.28 -18.39
C VAL A 475 21.58 20.46 -19.34
N LEU A 476 21.55 21.68 -18.81
CA LEU A 476 21.44 22.89 -19.64
C LEU A 476 22.66 23.07 -20.56
N LYS A 477 23.86 22.73 -20.05
CA LYS A 477 25.11 22.78 -20.82
C LYS A 477 25.17 21.71 -21.90
N SER A 478 24.73 20.47 -21.61
CA SER A 478 24.72 19.39 -22.61
C SER A 478 23.65 19.61 -23.69
N LYS A 479 22.55 20.30 -23.35
CA LYS A 479 21.34 20.44 -24.19
C LYS A 479 20.70 19.11 -24.59
N ASP A 480 21.09 18.03 -23.90
CA ASP A 480 20.54 16.70 -24.06
C ASP A 480 19.63 16.41 -22.87
N TYR A 481 18.32 16.45 -23.11
CA TYR A 481 17.29 16.22 -22.09
C TYR A 481 16.79 14.77 -22.09
N SER A 482 17.51 13.86 -22.77
CA SER A 482 17.19 12.43 -22.78
C SER A 482 17.33 11.81 -21.40
N GLU A 483 16.60 10.72 -21.18
CA GLU A 483 16.75 9.88 -19.99
C GLU A 483 18.20 9.40 -19.81
N ALA A 484 18.86 8.99 -20.89
CA ALA A 484 20.24 8.50 -20.84
C ALA A 484 21.20 9.57 -20.29
N ASN A 485 21.08 10.82 -20.73
CA ASN A 485 21.89 11.91 -20.19
C ASN A 485 21.50 12.27 -18.75
N CYS A 486 20.22 12.18 -18.38
CA CYS A 486 19.79 12.38 -16.99
C CYS A 486 20.41 11.31 -16.05
N ASN A 487 20.42 10.05 -16.49
CA ASN A 487 21.07 8.96 -15.76
C ASN A 487 22.56 9.21 -15.57
N LEU A 488 23.28 9.56 -16.64
CA LEU A 488 24.72 9.87 -16.58
C LEU A 488 25.03 11.04 -15.63
N ILE A 489 24.20 12.09 -15.65
CA ILE A 489 24.37 13.22 -14.73
C ILE A 489 24.14 12.79 -13.29
N LEU A 490 23.08 12.03 -13.02
CA LEU A 490 22.72 11.57 -11.67
C LEU A 490 23.73 10.59 -11.10
N GLU A 491 24.29 9.69 -11.92
CA GLU A 491 25.27 8.68 -11.50
C GLU A 491 26.48 9.30 -10.79
N GLY A 492 26.94 10.47 -11.25
CA GLY A 492 28.03 11.22 -10.61
C GLY A 492 27.75 11.71 -9.18
N TYR A 493 26.53 11.52 -8.66
CA TYR A 493 26.11 11.90 -7.31
C TYR A 493 25.63 10.70 -6.47
N CYS A 494 25.44 9.53 -7.07
CA CYS A 494 24.93 8.34 -6.37
C CYS A 494 26.03 7.39 -5.86
N GLY A 495 27.29 7.68 -6.18
CA GLY A 495 28.47 6.92 -5.75
C GLY A 495 28.66 5.64 -6.53
#